data_AF-A0A7R9PKG7-F1
#
_entry.id   AF-A0A7R9PKG7-F1
#
_cell.length_a   1.000
_cell.length_b   1.000
_cell.length_c   1.000
_cell.angle_alpha   90.00
_cell.angle_beta   90.00
_cell.angle_gamma   90.00
#
_symmetry.space_group_name_H-M   'P 1'
#
loop_
_entity.id
_entity.type
_entity.pdbx_description
1 polymer ?
#
loop_
_entity_poly.entity_id
_entity_poly.type
_entity_poly.pdbx_seq_one_letter_code
_entity_poly.pdbx_strand_id
1 'polypeptide(L)'
;MGHMNIYTMSMLAVTLVLCQLTMMRGQDVVCAGCLDVWEPVCAEVDQNISTARTFSSKCHLQSYNCNNDATGLAAMLVICQLTMVRGGQDSDCGFVCLDVYKPICAHLDKEVASAKIFSNECFLRLYNCQNKSNYVEVYSGEC
;
A
#
# COMPACT_ATOMS: atom_id res chain seq x y z
N MET A 1 -40.82 -26.03 43.34
CA MET A 1 -40.23 -24.69 43.13
C MET A 1 -38.79 -24.77 43.59
N GLY A 2 -37.85 -24.95 42.66
CA GLY A 2 -36.45 -25.23 43.00
C GLY A 2 -35.74 -23.98 43.49
N HIS A 3 -35.25 -24.00 44.74
CA HIS A 3 -34.34 -22.99 45.25
C HIS A 3 -32.98 -23.18 44.59
N MET A 4 -32.61 -22.25 43.71
CA MET A 4 -31.25 -22.16 43.19
C MET A 4 -30.30 -21.66 44.30
N ASN A 5 -29.19 -22.37 44.46
CA ASN A 5 -28.18 -22.12 45.48
C ASN A 5 -27.40 -20.83 45.14
N ILE A 6 -27.02 -20.03 46.14
CA ILE A 6 -26.27 -18.78 45.97
C ILE A 6 -24.97 -18.97 45.15
N TYR A 7 -24.33 -20.14 45.26
CA TYR A 7 -23.16 -20.50 44.46
C TYR A 7 -23.48 -20.71 42.97
N THR A 8 -24.68 -21.16 42.65
CA THR A 8 -25.12 -21.27 41.24
C THR A 8 -25.43 -19.90 40.64
N MET A 9 -25.90 -18.94 41.44
CA MET A 9 -26.12 -17.55 41.03
C MET A 9 -24.82 -16.80 40.79
N SER A 10 -23.81 -16.99 41.65
CA SER A 10 -22.50 -16.36 41.46
C SER A 10 -21.76 -16.93 40.25
N MET A 11 -21.81 -18.24 40.02
CA MET A 11 -21.17 -18.86 38.85
C MET A 11 -21.80 -18.40 37.54
N LEU A 12 -23.14 -18.29 37.48
CA LEU A 12 -23.84 -17.75 36.32
C LEU A 12 -23.43 -16.29 36.03
N ALA A 13 -23.33 -15.45 37.05
CA ALA A 13 -22.90 -14.06 36.90
C ALA A 13 -21.47 -13.97 36.36
N VAL A 14 -20.53 -14.76 36.89
CA VAL A 14 -19.13 -14.78 36.42
C VAL A 14 -19.05 -15.25 34.97
N THR A 15 -19.80 -16.30 34.59
CA THR A 15 -19.83 -16.75 33.20
C THR A 15 -20.44 -15.72 32.24
N LEU A 16 -21.46 -14.97 32.65
CA LEU A 16 -22.05 -13.92 31.82
C LEU A 16 -21.09 -12.75 31.61
N VAL A 17 -20.35 -12.34 32.65
CA VAL A 17 -19.33 -11.28 32.54
C VAL A 17 -18.17 -11.70 31.65
N LEU A 18 -17.67 -12.94 31.79
CA LEU A 18 -16.65 -13.50 30.90
C LEU A 18 -17.14 -13.66 29.45
N CYS A 19 -18.43 -13.97 29.27
CA CYS A 19 -19.06 -14.05 27.95
C CYS A 19 -19.21 -12.66 27.29
N GLN A 20 -19.52 -11.61 28.06
CA GLN A 20 -19.56 -10.24 27.55
C GLN A 20 -18.16 -9.70 27.20
N LEU A 21 -17.13 -10.05 27.98
CA LEU A 21 -15.74 -9.66 27.68
C LEU A 21 -15.19 -10.37 26.43
N THR A 22 -15.67 -11.57 26.10
CA THR A 22 -15.27 -12.30 24.87
C THR A 22 -16.09 -11.90 23.63
N MET A 23 -17.19 -11.17 23.79
CA MET A 23 -18.04 -10.68 22.69
C MET A 23 -17.64 -9.30 22.14
N MET A 24 -16.55 -8.67 22.61
CA MET A 24 -15.92 -7.56 21.89
C MET A 24 -15.18 -8.09 20.64
N ARG A 25 -15.91 -8.70 19.71
CA ARG A 25 -15.39 -8.97 18.37
C ARG A 25 -15.23 -7.63 17.68
N GLY A 26 -14.00 -7.35 17.25
CA GLY A 26 -13.63 -6.15 16.50
C GLY A 26 -14.61 -5.92 15.36
N GLN A 27 -15.03 -4.68 15.21
CA GLN A 27 -15.91 -4.25 14.14
C GLN A 27 -15.26 -4.59 12.80
N ASP A 28 -15.94 -5.37 11.95
CA ASP A 28 -15.47 -5.65 10.59
C ASP A 28 -15.40 -4.33 9.82
N VAL A 29 -14.22 -3.73 9.77
CA VAL A 29 -13.97 -2.49 9.04
C VAL A 29 -13.95 -2.82 7.55
N VAL A 30 -15.03 -2.47 6.84
CA VAL A 30 -15.10 -2.61 5.38
C VAL A 30 -14.37 -1.43 4.74
N CYS A 31 -13.16 -1.67 4.24
CA CYS A 31 -12.38 -0.68 3.52
C CYS A 31 -12.75 -0.62 2.04
N ALA A 32 -12.76 0.58 1.47
CA ALA A 32 -13.00 0.77 0.04
C ALA A 32 -11.88 0.12 -0.79
N GLY A 33 -12.28 -0.58 -1.86
CA GLY A 33 -11.37 -1.04 -2.91
C GLY A 33 -10.93 0.11 -3.81
N CYS A 34 -9.75 -0.02 -4.41
CA CYS A 34 -9.18 0.99 -5.29
C CYS A 34 -9.11 0.48 -6.72
N LEU A 35 -9.17 1.41 -7.68
CA LEU A 35 -8.72 1.15 -9.04
C LEU A 35 -7.20 1.24 -9.06
N ASP A 36 -6.57 0.38 -9.86
CA ASP A 36 -5.11 0.34 -10.04
C ASP A 36 -4.62 1.44 -10.99
N VAL A 37 -5.00 2.68 -10.69
CA VAL A 37 -4.50 3.89 -11.36
C VAL A 37 -3.25 4.36 -10.62
N TRP A 38 -2.13 4.44 -11.34
CA TRP A 38 -0.85 4.84 -10.79
C TRP A 38 -0.70 6.37 -10.70
N GLU A 39 -0.95 6.90 -9.52
CA GLU A 39 -0.78 8.32 -9.14
C GLU A 39 -0.09 8.38 -7.77
N PRO A 40 1.20 8.03 -7.70
CA PRO A 40 1.81 7.60 -6.46
C PRO A 40 1.91 8.71 -5.43
N VAL A 41 1.72 8.32 -4.17
CA VAL A 41 1.90 9.20 -3.02
C VAL A 41 2.89 8.56 -2.04
N CYS A 42 3.64 9.38 -1.31
CA CYS A 42 4.51 8.89 -0.24
C CYS A 42 3.85 9.18 1.11
N ALA A 43 3.87 8.23 2.03
CA ALA A 43 3.37 8.45 3.37
C ALA A 43 4.27 7.78 4.41
N GLU A 44 4.46 8.47 5.53
CA GLU A 44 5.24 8.01 6.68
C GLU A 44 4.33 7.17 7.58
N VAL A 45 4.76 5.95 7.91
CA VAL A 45 3.96 5.02 8.74
C VAL A 45 4.25 5.20 10.23
N ASP A 46 5.40 5.80 10.57
CA ASP A 46 5.76 6.21 11.93
C ASP A 46 6.19 7.70 11.96
N GLN A 47 6.79 8.16 13.06
CA GLN A 47 7.30 9.54 13.19
C GLN A 47 8.76 9.69 12.69
N ASN A 48 9.29 8.70 11.98
CA ASN A 48 10.58 8.77 11.33
C ASN A 48 10.45 8.78 9.80
N ILE A 49 10.74 9.93 9.20
CA ILE A 49 10.70 10.19 7.74
C ILE A 49 11.49 9.17 6.89
N SER A 50 12.45 8.46 7.50
CA SER A 50 13.21 7.39 6.84
C SER A 50 12.46 6.06 6.67
N THR A 51 11.25 5.91 7.20
CA THR A 51 10.39 4.72 7.03
C THR A 51 9.26 4.94 6.02
N ALA A 52 9.25 6.09 5.34
CA ALA A 52 8.19 6.44 4.40
C ALA A 52 8.02 5.40 3.29
N ARG A 53 6.76 5.06 3.01
CA ARG A 53 6.35 4.06 2.02
C ARG A 53 5.65 4.75 0.85
N THR A 54 5.85 4.23 -0.35
CA THR A 54 5.12 4.69 -1.54
C THR A 54 3.85 3.86 -1.70
N PHE A 55 2.73 4.55 -1.93
CA PHE A 55 1.44 3.98 -2.25
C PHE A 55 1.12 4.32 -3.70
N SER A 56 0.53 3.37 -4.43
CA SER A 56 0.20 3.50 -5.87
C SER A 56 -0.77 4.64 -6.16
N SER A 57 -1.65 4.98 -5.21
CA SER A 57 -2.45 6.20 -5.25
C SER A 57 -2.90 6.65 -3.87
N LYS A 58 -3.50 7.85 -3.79
CA LYS A 58 -4.15 8.35 -2.56
C LYS A 58 -5.22 7.39 -2.04
N CYS A 59 -5.94 6.68 -2.93
CA CYS A 59 -6.91 5.66 -2.53
C CYS A 59 -6.23 4.52 -1.76
N HIS A 60 -5.09 4.03 -2.26
CA HIS A 60 -4.36 2.93 -1.62
C HIS A 60 -3.81 3.33 -0.25
N LEU A 61 -3.36 4.58 -0.10
CA LEU A 61 -3.00 5.14 1.21
C LEU A 61 -4.21 5.14 2.17
N GLN A 62 -5.38 5.58 1.71
CA GLN A 62 -6.60 5.59 2.54
C GLN A 62 -7.07 4.18 2.91
N SER A 63 -7.00 3.24 1.96
CA SER A 63 -7.34 1.84 2.19
C SER A 63 -6.37 1.20 3.20
N TYR A 64 -5.08 1.49 3.10
CA TYR A 64 -4.09 1.09 4.10
C TYR A 64 -4.42 1.63 5.49
N ASN A 65 -4.68 2.94 5.60
CA ASN A 65 -5.02 3.56 6.89
C ASN A 65 -6.30 2.96 7.48
N CYS A 66 -7.32 2.72 6.66
CA CYS A 66 -8.56 2.06 7.08
C CYS A 66 -8.30 0.67 7.69
N ASN A 67 -7.45 -0.14 7.06
CA ASN A 67 -7.09 -1.46 7.57
C ASN A 67 -6.20 -1.41 8.84
N ASN A 68 -5.54 -0.29 9.09
CA ASN A 68 -4.57 -0.12 10.18
C ASN A 68 -5.02 0.91 11.24
N ASP A 69 -6.27 1.37 11.17
CA ASP A 69 -6.81 2.39 12.08
C ASP A 69 -6.81 1.87 13.53
N ALA A 70 -7.23 0.62 13.72
CA ALA A 70 -7.27 -0.05 15.02
C ALA A 70 -5.87 -0.34 15.61
N THR A 71 -4.80 -0.27 14.81
CA THR A 71 -3.42 -0.53 15.26
C THR A 71 -2.61 0.75 15.48
N GLY A 72 -3.18 1.93 15.18
CA GLY A 72 -2.50 3.22 15.32
C GLY A 72 -1.36 3.45 14.32
N LEU A 73 -1.29 2.63 13.26
CA LEU A 73 -0.27 2.70 12.21
C LEU A 73 -0.76 3.51 10.98
N ALA A 74 -1.59 4.52 11.22
CA ALA A 74 -2.09 5.37 10.15
C ALA A 74 -0.94 6.15 9.51
N ALA A 75 -0.76 5.97 8.21
CA ALA A 75 0.29 6.64 7.46
C ALA A 75 -0.13 8.06 7.08
N MET A 76 0.74 9.03 7.34
CA MET A 76 0.53 10.43 6.97
C MET A 76 1.20 10.75 5.64
N LEU A 77 0.45 11.37 4.74
CA LEU A 77 0.98 11.85 3.46
C LEU A 77 2.14 12.83 3.70
N VAL A 78 3.32 12.51 3.16
CA VAL A 78 4.51 13.36 3.25
C VAL A 78 5.12 13.59 1.88
N ILE A 79 5.83 14.70 1.74
CA ILE A 79 6.64 14.97 0.55
C ILE A 79 7.96 14.22 0.75
N CYS A 80 8.07 13.02 0.18
CA CYS A 80 9.37 12.39 0.05
C CYS A 80 10.16 13.18 -1.00
N GLN A 81 11.39 13.57 -0.66
CA GLN A 81 12.33 14.00 -1.71
C GLN A 81 12.41 12.83 -2.70
N LEU A 82 11.95 13.07 -3.93
CA LEU A 82 11.87 12.11 -5.02
C LEU A 82 13.26 11.71 -5.53
N THR A 83 14.24 11.49 -4.66
CA THR A 83 15.39 10.66 -4.98
C THR A 83 14.88 9.23 -4.99
N MET A 84 14.31 8.81 -6.12
CA MET A 84 14.19 7.43 -6.60
C MET A 84 14.57 6.41 -5.50
N VAL A 85 13.65 6.17 -4.55
CA VAL A 85 13.90 5.14 -3.53
C VAL A 85 13.99 3.85 -4.31
N ARG A 86 15.20 3.29 -4.33
CA ARG A 86 15.56 2.04 -4.99
C ARG A 86 14.43 1.04 -4.82
N GLY A 87 14.02 0.48 -5.96
CA GLY A 87 12.91 -0.43 -6.13
C GLY A 87 12.51 -1.14 -4.85
N GLY A 88 11.36 -0.74 -4.31
CA GLY A 88 10.51 -1.74 -3.69
C GLY A 88 10.36 -2.85 -4.71
N GLN A 89 10.87 -4.03 -4.41
CA GLN A 89 10.49 -5.23 -5.13
C GLN A 89 8.99 -5.40 -4.91
N ASP A 90 8.20 -4.79 -5.78
CA ASP A 90 6.88 -5.33 -6.05
C ASP A 90 7.16 -6.70 -6.67
N SER A 91 6.95 -7.74 -5.87
CA SER A 91 6.91 -9.11 -6.38
C SER A 91 5.73 -9.29 -7.35
N ASP A 92 4.77 -8.37 -7.33
CA ASP A 92 3.57 -8.40 -8.15
C ASP A 92 3.56 -7.23 -9.15
N CYS A 93 3.82 -7.52 -10.43
CA CYS A 93 3.77 -6.55 -11.52
C CYS A 93 2.36 -6.47 -12.14
N GLY A 94 1.31 -6.64 -11.31
CA GLY A 94 -0.08 -6.79 -11.72
C GLY A 94 -0.81 -5.50 -12.11
N PHE A 95 -0.11 -4.37 -12.17
CA PHE A 95 -0.72 -3.08 -12.51
C PHE A 95 -0.86 -2.89 -14.03
N VAL A 96 -1.90 -2.16 -14.42
CA VAL A 96 -2.19 -1.85 -15.84
C VAL A 96 -1.82 -0.41 -16.16
N CYS A 97 -1.37 -0.19 -17.39
CA CYS A 97 -1.04 1.14 -17.89
C CYS A 97 -2.13 1.63 -18.83
N LEU A 98 -2.53 2.90 -18.66
CA LEU A 98 -3.35 3.57 -19.66
C LEU A 98 -2.52 3.77 -20.93
N ASP A 99 -3.15 3.57 -22.09
CA ASP A 99 -2.54 3.76 -23.40
C ASP A 99 -2.50 5.25 -23.80
N VAL A 100 -1.93 6.08 -22.92
CA VAL A 100 -1.70 7.50 -23.16
C VAL A 100 -0.29 7.66 -23.70
N TYR A 101 -0.18 8.11 -24.95
CA TYR A 101 1.13 8.28 -25.59
C TYR A 101 1.80 9.58 -25.13
N LYS A 102 2.86 9.43 -24.32
CA LYS A 102 3.78 10.46 -23.82
C LYS A 102 5.18 9.83 -23.76
N PRO A 103 5.89 9.73 -24.90
CA PRO A 103 7.04 8.85 -25.02
C PRO A 103 8.20 9.28 -24.11
N ILE A 104 9.00 8.30 -23.71
CA ILE A 104 10.19 8.48 -22.87
C ILE A 104 11.34 7.68 -23.44
N CYS A 105 12.50 8.32 -23.61
CA CYS A 105 13.76 7.68 -23.93
C CYS A 105 14.47 7.30 -22.63
N ALA A 106 14.75 6.01 -22.46
CA ALA A 106 15.38 5.48 -21.25
C ALA A 106 16.57 4.58 -21.56
N HIS A 107 17.58 4.56 -20.69
CA HIS A 107 18.77 3.71 -20.80
C HIS A 107 18.90 2.76 -19.60
N LEU A 108 19.53 1.61 -19.80
CA LEU A 108 20.08 0.81 -18.70
C LEU A 108 21.35 1.50 -18.17
N ASP A 109 21.55 1.46 -16.85
CA ASP A 109 22.67 2.06 -16.12
C ASP A 109 23.96 2.30 -16.94
N LYS A 110 24.32 3.58 -17.11
CA LYS A 110 25.59 4.10 -17.70
C LYS A 110 25.93 3.66 -19.13
N GLU A 111 25.11 2.86 -19.80
CA GLU A 111 25.29 2.49 -21.21
C GLU A 111 24.25 3.19 -22.09
N VAL A 112 24.68 4.29 -22.73
CA VAL A 112 23.88 5.04 -23.72
C VAL A 112 23.44 4.17 -24.91
N ALA A 113 24.19 3.10 -25.21
CA ALA A 113 23.85 2.14 -26.26
C ALA A 113 22.55 1.35 -26.01
N SER A 114 22.02 1.39 -24.78
CA SER A 114 20.83 0.66 -24.36
C SER A 114 19.53 1.47 -24.48
N ALA A 115 19.53 2.58 -25.23
CA ALA A 115 18.38 3.47 -25.33
C ALA A 115 17.13 2.73 -25.85
N LYS A 116 16.02 2.86 -25.13
CA LYS A 116 14.72 2.28 -25.46
C LYS A 116 13.62 3.31 -25.23
N ILE A 117 12.67 3.36 -26.16
CA ILE A 117 11.49 4.21 -26.07
C ILE A 117 10.37 3.44 -25.36
N PHE A 118 9.72 4.10 -24.40
CA PHE A 118 8.52 3.62 -23.73
C PHE A 118 7.37 4.58 -24.01
N SER A 119 6.17 4.06 -24.29
CA SER A 119 5.01 4.90 -24.66
C SER A 119 4.60 5.90 -23.58
N ASN A 120 4.89 5.60 -22.31
CA ASN A 120 4.80 6.50 -21.18
C ASN A 120 5.57 5.92 -19.97
N GLU A 121 5.61 6.70 -18.89
CA GLU A 121 6.30 6.33 -17.64
C GLU A 121 5.76 5.04 -17.02
N CYS A 122 4.46 4.79 -17.12
CA CYS A 122 3.87 3.55 -16.60
C CYS A 122 4.45 2.33 -17.31
N PHE A 123 4.53 2.36 -18.65
CA PHE A 123 5.10 1.25 -19.42
C PHE A 123 6.60 1.03 -19.14
N LEU A 124 7.36 2.10 -18.88
CA LEU A 124 8.76 1.98 -18.42
C LEU A 124 8.85 1.22 -17.10
N ARG A 125 8.02 1.59 -16.12
CA ARG A 125 7.99 0.94 -14.80
C ARG A 125 7.51 -0.51 -14.88
N LEU A 126 6.44 -0.77 -15.65
CA LEU A 126 5.91 -2.12 -15.87
C LEU A 126 6.99 -3.02 -16.47
N TYR A 127 7.70 -2.53 -17.48
CA TYR A 127 8.79 -3.26 -18.10
C TYR A 127 9.92 -3.56 -17.10
N ASN A 128 10.35 -2.56 -16.32
CA ASN A 128 11.37 -2.75 -15.28
C ASN A 128 10.94 -3.79 -14.24
N CYS A 129 9.68 -3.74 -13.79
CA CYS A 129 9.13 -4.68 -12.84
C CYS A 129 9.12 -6.12 -13.39
N GLN A 130 8.55 -6.31 -14.58
CA GLN A 130 8.36 -7.63 -15.21
C GLN A 130 9.69 -8.27 -15.60
N ASN A 131 10.63 -7.47 -16.10
CA ASN A 131 11.89 -7.95 -16.64
C ASN A 131 13.05 -7.83 -15.62
N LYS A 132 12.75 -7.44 -14.37
CA LYS A 132 13.76 -7.15 -13.34
C LYS A 132 14.90 -6.27 -13.88
N SER A 133 14.52 -5.29 -14.69
CA SER A 133 15.41 -4.35 -15.38
C SER A 133 15.40 -2.99 -14.67
N ASN A 134 16.39 -2.15 -14.96
CA ASN A 134 16.55 -0.83 -14.33
C ASN A 134 16.72 0.28 -15.38
N TYR A 135 15.80 0.35 -16.36
CA TYR A 135 15.77 1.47 -17.29
C TYR A 135 15.45 2.77 -16.55
N VAL A 136 16.22 3.83 -16.81
CA VAL A 136 16.03 5.15 -16.23
C VAL A 136 15.77 6.14 -17.37
N GLU A 137 14.76 6.99 -17.21
CA GLU A 137 14.50 8.09 -18.13
C GLU A 137 15.72 9.01 -18.27
N VAL A 138 16.06 9.31 -19.51
CA VAL A 138 17.14 10.22 -19.90
C VAL A 138 16.56 11.50 -20.49
N TYR A 139 15.51 11.33 -21.29
CA TYR A 139 14.90 12.38 -22.07
C TYR A 139 13.40 12.13 -22.22
N SER A 140 12.60 13.16 -21.94
CA SER A 140 11.16 13.15 -22.17
C SER A 140 10.91 13.36 -23.67
N GLY A 141 10.48 12.30 -24.35
CA GLY A 141 10.37 12.24 -25.80
C GLY A 141 10.85 10.91 -26.35
N GLU A 142 10.89 10.79 -27.67
CA GLU A 142 11.56 9.68 -28.33
C GLU A 142 13.09 9.80 -28.23
N CYS A 143 13.78 8.67 -28.34
CA CYS A 143 15.20 8.64 -28.68
C CYS A 143 15.33 8.92 -30.19
#